data_AF-A0A7J0AID6-F1
#
_entry.id   AF-A0A7J0AID6-F1
#
_cell.length_a   1.000
_cell.length_b   1.000
_cell.length_c   1.000
_cell.angle_alpha   90.00
_cell.angle_beta   90.00
_cell.angle_gamma   90.00
#
_symmetry.space_group_name_H-M   'P 1'
#
loop_
_entity.id
_entity.type
_entity.pdbx_description
1 polymer ?
#
loop_
_entity_poly.entity_id
_entity_poly.type
_entity_poly.pdbx_seq_one_letter_code
_entity_poly.pdbx_strand_id
1 'polypeptide(L)'
;MTYSHSAYPASPRNNSGEPDSSLGSHGYSENELQQIEKFASIYLKISDMAVILDIPADVLRSDIADRTTEVSKAYRRGKAASKVKLHSQEMMLAQVGSPLAIENAHRNLLDMEDDE
;
A
#
# COMPACT_ATOMS: atom_id res chain seq x y z
N MET A 1 -13.13 -27.97 -2.53
CA MET A 1 -11.96 -28.12 -3.43
C MET A 1 -10.90 -27.14 -2.99
N THR A 2 -9.79 -27.61 -2.43
CA THR A 2 -8.64 -26.79 -2.03
C THR A 2 -7.74 -26.59 -3.25
N TYR A 3 -7.68 -25.38 -3.80
CA TYR A 3 -6.74 -25.06 -4.86
C TYR A 3 -5.33 -24.99 -4.27
N SER A 4 -4.55 -26.05 -4.48
CA SER A 4 -3.10 -26.03 -4.30
C SER A 4 -2.48 -25.21 -5.45
N HIS A 5 -2.38 -23.90 -5.30
CA HIS A 5 -1.69 -23.03 -6.25
C HIS A 5 -0.18 -23.07 -5.98
N SER A 6 0.44 -24.17 -6.38
CA SER A 6 1.90 -24.34 -6.48
C SER A 6 2.40 -23.71 -7.77
N ALA A 7 2.50 -22.38 -7.80
CA ALA A 7 3.26 -21.67 -8.83
C ALA A 7 3.75 -20.30 -8.31
N TYR A 8 4.31 -20.29 -7.10
CA TYR A 8 5.25 -19.21 -6.77
C TYR A 8 6.51 -19.45 -7.62
N PRO A 9 7.05 -18.44 -8.32
CA PRO A 9 8.44 -18.53 -8.76
C PRO A 9 9.28 -18.86 -7.51
N ALA A 10 10.23 -19.80 -7.66
CA ALA A 10 11.02 -20.30 -6.53
C ALA A 10 11.52 -19.14 -5.67
N SER A 11 11.25 -19.17 -4.35
CA SER A 11 11.69 -18.14 -3.42
C SER A 11 13.15 -17.79 -3.68
N PRO A 12 13.54 -16.49 -3.73
CA PRO A 12 14.91 -16.09 -3.94
C PRO A 12 15.83 -16.89 -3.01
N ARG A 13 16.78 -17.58 -3.61
CA ARG A 13 17.76 -18.36 -2.86
C ARG A 13 18.92 -17.43 -2.52
N ASN A 14 19.39 -17.49 -1.28
CA ASN A 14 20.63 -16.82 -0.90
C ASN A 14 21.83 -17.42 -1.67
N ASN A 15 23.01 -16.83 -1.50
CA ASN A 15 24.25 -17.32 -2.15
C ASN A 15 24.64 -18.76 -1.77
N SER A 16 23.98 -19.38 -0.77
CA SER A 16 24.14 -20.78 -0.38
C SER A 16 23.04 -21.71 -0.93
N GLY A 17 22.09 -21.20 -1.71
CA GLY A 17 21.03 -22.02 -2.33
C GLY A 17 19.88 -22.37 -1.38
N GLU A 18 19.82 -21.77 -0.20
CA GLU A 18 18.77 -21.95 0.80
C GLU A 18 17.64 -20.92 0.61
N PRO A 19 16.39 -21.25 0.99
CA PRO A 19 15.30 -20.28 0.99
C PRO A 19 15.67 -19.10 1.90
N ASP A 20 15.68 -17.89 1.34
CA ASP A 20 16.05 -16.69 2.08
C ASP A 20 15.02 -16.39 3.19
N SER A 21 15.40 -16.68 4.43
CA SER A 21 14.59 -16.50 5.63
C SER A 21 14.40 -15.04 6.04
N SER A 22 14.96 -14.07 5.29
CA SER A 22 14.72 -12.63 5.50
C SER A 22 13.36 -12.15 4.94
N LEU A 23 12.63 -13.00 4.21
CA LEU A 23 11.34 -12.68 3.61
C LEU A 23 10.19 -13.19 4.50
N GLY A 24 9.32 -12.28 4.94
CA GLY A 24 8.08 -12.61 5.68
C GLY A 24 7.13 -13.46 4.84
N SER A 25 6.09 -14.02 5.46
CA SER A 25 5.32 -15.22 5.01
C SER A 25 4.62 -15.17 3.63
N HIS A 26 4.85 -14.16 2.79
CA HIS A 26 4.47 -14.11 1.37
C HIS A 26 5.56 -13.56 0.42
N GLY A 27 6.84 -13.56 0.81
CA GLY A 27 7.95 -13.44 -0.15
C GLY A 27 8.31 -12.04 -0.64
N TYR A 28 7.92 -10.97 0.06
CA TYR A 28 8.36 -9.59 -0.24
C TYR A 28 9.49 -9.16 0.70
N SER A 29 10.53 -8.55 0.15
CA SER A 29 11.61 -7.93 0.92
C SER A 29 11.12 -6.64 1.58
N GLU A 30 11.76 -6.28 2.69
CA GLU A 30 11.48 -5.01 3.36
C GLU A 30 11.65 -3.81 2.41
N ASN A 31 12.60 -3.88 1.48
CA ASN A 31 12.77 -2.85 0.46
C ASN A 31 11.59 -2.76 -0.50
N GLU A 32 11.07 -3.89 -1.00
CA GLU A 32 9.88 -3.91 -1.86
C GLU A 32 8.66 -3.39 -1.12
N LEU A 33 8.46 -3.76 0.15
CA LEU A 33 7.38 -3.24 0.98
C LEU A 33 7.45 -1.71 1.12
N GLN A 34 8.64 -1.17 1.40
CA GLN A 34 8.86 0.27 1.48
C GLN A 34 8.61 0.98 0.14
N GLN A 35 9.01 0.37 -0.98
CA GLN A 35 8.73 0.91 -2.31
C GLN A 35 7.23 0.91 -2.61
N ILE A 36 6.52 -0.18 -2.31
CA ILE A 36 5.06 -0.28 -2.49
C ILE A 36 4.34 0.77 -1.66
N GLU A 37 4.73 0.96 -0.38
CA GLU A 37 4.18 2.02 0.46
C GLU A 37 4.43 3.41 -0.15
N LYS A 38 5.65 3.69 -0.59
CA LYS A 38 6.03 4.96 -1.23
C LYS A 38 5.20 5.21 -2.50
N PHE A 39 5.07 4.22 -3.37
CA PHE A 39 4.30 4.33 -4.61
C PHE A 39 2.80 4.49 -4.34
N ALA A 40 2.25 3.74 -3.39
CA ALA A 40 0.87 3.89 -2.96
C ALA A 40 0.61 5.30 -2.39
N SER A 41 1.60 5.89 -1.72
CA SER A 41 1.50 7.24 -1.15
C SER A 41 1.36 8.37 -2.18
N ILE A 42 1.59 8.08 -3.45
CA ILE A 42 1.41 9.02 -4.57
C ILE A 42 0.35 8.55 -5.56
N TYR A 43 -0.52 7.62 -5.13
CA TYR A 43 -1.60 7.05 -5.95
C TYR A 43 -1.13 6.36 -7.24
N LEU A 44 0.10 5.85 -7.27
CA LEU A 44 0.54 5.05 -8.40
C LEU A 44 -0.35 3.81 -8.53
N LYS A 45 -0.66 3.40 -9.76
CA LYS A 45 -1.53 2.24 -9.99
C LYS A 45 -0.78 0.95 -9.67
N ILE A 46 -1.48 -0.07 -9.18
CA ILE A 46 -0.89 -1.39 -8.90
C ILE A 46 -0.21 -1.98 -10.14
N SER A 47 -0.77 -1.77 -11.34
CA SER A 47 -0.13 -2.21 -12.60
C SER A 47 1.24 -1.60 -12.84
N ASP A 48 1.39 -0.32 -12.50
CA ASP A 48 2.62 0.43 -12.77
C ASP A 48 3.67 0.08 -11.70
N MET A 49 3.24 -0.08 -10.44
CA MET A 49 4.10 -0.62 -9.37
C MET A 49 4.62 -2.01 -9.73
N ALA A 50 3.74 -2.88 -10.22
CA ALA A 50 4.06 -4.24 -10.63
C ALA A 50 5.15 -4.26 -11.71
N VAL A 51 5.05 -3.39 -12.72
CA VAL A 51 6.09 -3.22 -13.76
C VAL A 51 7.41 -2.73 -13.16
N ILE A 52 7.39 -1.78 -12.23
CA ILE A 52 8.61 -1.22 -11.62
C ILE A 52 9.32 -2.26 -10.74
N LEU A 53 8.56 -3.07 -10.02
CA LEU A 53 9.06 -4.08 -9.08
C LEU A 53 9.33 -5.43 -9.74
N ASP A 54 9.05 -5.57 -11.04
CA ASP A 54 9.14 -6.83 -11.79
C ASP A 54 8.29 -7.97 -11.18
N ILE A 55 7.07 -7.64 -10.77
CA ILE A 55 6.10 -8.57 -10.18
C ILE A 55 4.89 -8.70 -11.13
N PRO A 56 4.35 -9.90 -11.39
CA PRO A 56 3.11 -10.04 -12.13
C PRO A 56 1.95 -9.26 -11.47
N ALA A 57 1.27 -8.42 -12.26
CA ALA A 57 0.30 -7.47 -11.71
C ALA A 57 -0.96 -8.14 -11.12
N ASP A 58 -1.31 -9.35 -11.56
CA ASP A 58 -2.38 -10.17 -11.00
C ASP A 58 -2.00 -10.73 -9.62
N VAL A 59 -0.75 -11.18 -9.46
CA VAL A 59 -0.19 -11.63 -8.18
C VAL A 59 -0.18 -10.49 -7.16
N LEU A 60 0.39 -9.34 -7.51
CA LEU A 60 0.44 -8.18 -6.59
C LEU A 60 -0.96 -7.73 -6.16
N ARG A 61 -1.95 -7.77 -7.06
CA ARG A 61 -3.34 -7.46 -6.71
C ARG A 61 -3.93 -8.47 -5.74
N SER A 62 -3.70 -9.77 -5.97
CA SER A 62 -4.17 -10.83 -5.09
C SER A 62 -3.58 -10.68 -3.69
N ASP A 63 -2.29 -10.44 -3.58
CA ASP A 63 -1.61 -10.32 -2.29
C ASP A 63 -2.03 -9.05 -1.53
N ILE A 64 -2.25 -7.93 -2.22
CA ILE A 64 -2.79 -6.69 -1.62
C ILE A 64 -4.25 -6.89 -1.17
N ALA A 65 -5.04 -7.72 -1.87
CA ALA A 65 -6.43 -7.95 -1.53
C ALA A 65 -6.57 -8.69 -0.19
N ASP A 66 -5.65 -9.61 0.13
CA ASP A 66 -5.58 -10.25 1.43
C ASP A 66 -5.02 -9.29 2.49
N ARG A 67 -5.89 -8.86 3.42
CA ARG A 67 -5.56 -7.87 4.46
C ARG A 67 -4.58 -8.38 5.51
N THR A 68 -4.30 -9.69 5.54
CA THR A 68 -3.39 -10.27 6.52
C THR A 68 -1.93 -10.16 6.08
N THR A 69 -1.67 -9.89 4.79
CA THR A 69 -0.32 -9.82 4.21
C THR A 69 0.40 -8.51 4.54
N GLU A 70 1.73 -8.57 4.65
CA GLU A 70 2.56 -7.38 4.86
C GLU A 70 2.50 -6.41 3.68
N VAL A 71 2.37 -6.91 2.44
CA VAL A 71 2.21 -6.07 1.26
C VAL A 71 0.88 -5.31 1.26
N SER A 72 -0.21 -5.94 1.75
CA SER A 72 -1.48 -5.23 1.93
C SER A 72 -1.37 -4.13 2.98
N LYS A 73 -0.67 -4.39 4.09
CA LYS A 73 -0.40 -3.39 5.13
C LYS A 73 0.42 -2.22 4.57
N ALA A 74 1.52 -2.49 3.85
CA ALA A 74 2.36 -1.47 3.23
C ALA A 74 1.58 -0.60 2.22
N TYR A 75 0.83 -1.24 1.32
CA TYR A 75 0.00 -0.54 0.34
C TYR A 75 -1.05 0.36 1.00
N ARG A 76 -1.76 -0.15 2.02
CA ARG A 76 -2.78 0.61 2.75
C ARG A 76 -2.18 1.74 3.57
N ARG A 77 -1.03 1.52 4.21
CA ARG A 77 -0.27 2.55 4.93
C ARG A 77 0.12 3.68 3.99
N GLY A 78 0.59 3.36 2.80
CA GLY A 78 0.90 4.35 1.76
C GLY A 78 -0.32 5.21 1.40
N LYS A 79 -1.48 4.60 1.10
CA LYS A 79 -2.72 5.33 0.83
C LYS A 79 -3.15 6.23 1.99
N ALA A 80 -3.06 5.71 3.22
CA ALA A 80 -3.38 6.48 4.42
C ALA A 80 -2.44 7.69 4.58
N ALA A 81 -1.14 7.52 4.32
CA ALA A 81 -0.17 8.60 4.33
C ALA A 81 -0.49 9.70 3.31
N SER A 82 -1.01 9.36 2.13
CA SER A 82 -1.53 10.37 1.18
C SER A 82 -2.71 11.14 1.75
N LYS A 83 -3.67 10.44 2.36
CA LYS A 83 -4.87 11.05 2.94
C LYS A 83 -4.50 12.01 4.07
N VAL A 84 -3.56 11.63 4.94
CA VAL A 84 -3.00 12.50 5.99
C VAL A 84 -2.40 13.78 5.40
N LYS A 85 -1.59 13.68 4.34
CA LYS A 85 -0.99 14.85 3.67
C LYS A 85 -2.04 15.77 3.08
N LEU A 86 -3.07 15.22 2.42
CA LEU A 86 -4.17 16.00 1.86
C LEU A 86 -4.97 16.72 2.94
N HIS A 87 -5.36 16.02 4.00
CA HIS A 87 -6.09 16.65 5.11
C HIS A 87 -5.27 17.75 5.78
N SER A 88 -3.95 17.55 5.96
CA SER A 88 -3.07 18.61 6.47
C SER A 88 -3.07 19.85 5.55
N GLN A 89 -3.02 19.66 4.23
CA GLN A 89 -3.10 20.76 3.26
C GLN A 89 -4.46 21.48 3.29
N GLU A 90 -5.56 20.72 3.39
CA GLU A 90 -6.91 21.26 3.52
C GLU A 90 -7.03 22.10 4.79
N MET A 91 -6.50 21.62 5.93
CA MET A 91 -6.48 22.38 7.19
C MET A 91 -5.68 23.68 7.07
N MET A 92 -4.49 23.65 6.46
CA MET A 92 -3.68 24.86 6.24
C MET A 92 -4.40 25.89 5.37
N LEU A 93 -5.07 25.44 4.30
CA LEU A 93 -5.83 26.32 3.41
C LEU A 93 -7.10 26.86 4.07
N ALA A 94 -7.77 26.05 4.89
CA ALA A 94 -8.94 26.47 5.67
C ALA A 94 -8.57 27.58 6.68
N GLN A 95 -7.41 27.47 7.34
CA GLN A 95 -6.91 28.48 8.28
C GLN A 95 -6.70 29.86 7.64
N VAL A 96 -6.33 29.91 6.35
CA VAL A 96 -6.18 31.16 5.60
C VAL A 96 -7.44 31.57 4.85
N GLY A 97 -8.58 30.89 5.09
CA GLY A 97 -9.90 31.29 4.63
C GLY A 97 -10.30 30.77 3.24
N SER A 98 -9.66 29.72 2.71
CA SER A 98 -10.11 29.11 1.45
C SER A 98 -11.49 28.45 1.63
N PRO A 99 -12.55 28.91 0.94
CA PRO A 99 -13.90 28.38 1.15
C PRO A 99 -14.02 26.87 0.88
N LEU A 100 -13.43 26.41 -0.23
CA LEU A 100 -13.43 24.99 -0.60
C LEU A 100 -12.69 24.13 0.44
N ALA A 101 -11.62 24.65 1.03
CA ALA A 101 -10.84 23.92 2.03
C ALA A 101 -11.60 23.81 3.37
N ILE A 102 -12.37 24.83 3.75
CA ILE A 102 -13.25 24.79 4.93
C ILE A 102 -14.34 23.73 4.74
N GLU A 103 -14.98 23.69 3.56
CA GLU A 103 -15.99 22.67 3.24
C GLU A 103 -15.40 21.26 3.28
N ASN A 104 -14.23 21.06 2.66
CA ASN A 104 -13.54 19.77 2.69
C ASN A 104 -13.14 19.36 4.12
N ALA A 105 -12.58 20.27 4.92
CA ALA A 105 -12.19 19.99 6.31
C ALA A 105 -13.40 19.60 7.17
N HIS A 106 -14.54 20.27 6.97
CA HIS A 106 -15.80 19.92 7.64
C HIS A 106 -16.30 18.53 7.22
N ARG A 107 -16.28 18.19 5.92
CA ARG A 107 -16.64 16.84 5.47
C ARG A 107 -15.73 15.77 6.07
N ASN A 108 -14.41 16.02 6.09
CA ASN A 108 -13.46 15.06 6.67
C ASN A 108 -13.69 14.84 8.17
N LEU A 109 -14.15 15.87 8.91
CA LEU A 109 -14.53 15.74 10.32
C LEU A 109 -15.76 14.84 10.46
N LEU A 110 -16.80 15.04 9.66
CA LEU A 110 -17.98 14.18 9.67
C LEU A 110 -17.64 12.73 9.29
N ASP A 111 -16.82 12.52 8.26
CA ASP A 111 -16.36 11.19 7.86
C ASP A 111 -15.59 10.48 9.00
N MET A 112 -14.94 11.24 9.90
CA MET A 112 -14.23 10.69 11.07
C MET A 112 -15.22 10.37 12.20
N GLU A 113 -16.15 11.28 12.48
CA GLU A 113 -17.23 11.06 13.47
C GLU A 113 -18.12 9.86 13.12
N ASP A 114 -18.29 9.55 11.83
CA ASP A 114 -19.04 8.39 11.34
C ASP A 114 -18.27 7.05 11.45
N ASP A 115 -16.93 7.06 11.56
CA ASP A 115 -16.07 5.87 11.66
C ASP A 115 -15.82 5.41 13.13
N GLU A 116 -16.11 6.29 14.10
CA GLU A 116 -15.99 6.06 15.56
C GLU A 116 -17.19 5.28 16.15
#